data_AF-A0A9P0ELW3-F1
#
_entry.id   AF-A0A9P0ELW3-F1
#
_cell.length_a   1.000
_cell.length_b   1.000
_cell.length_c   1.000
_cell.angle_alpha   90.00
_cell.angle_beta   90.00
_cell.angle_gamma   90.00
#
_symmetry.space_group_name_H-M   'P 1'
#
loop_
_entity.id
_entity.type
_entity.pdbx_description
1 polymer ?
#
loop_
_entity_poly.entity_id
_entity_poly.type
_entity_poly.pdbx_seq_one_letter_code
_entity_poly.pdbx_strand_id
1 'polypeptide(L)'
;MATFSPIPGYTLGTAFTGLGLVGLFLPRTAYETFGLPLELLPGQQGISPMLYAKGVRDLCFGITYLVLQYKGMNEAVTVLSQALCLVALGDGLIVWTYGGRKLKVKAFGHWFGILGLGFWSTWRM
;
A
#
# COMPACT_ATOMS: atom_id res chain seq x y z
N MET A 1 -12.82 -0.72 -27.51
CA MET A 1 -12.00 -0.77 -26.28
C MET A 1 -11.81 0.66 -25.81
N ALA A 2 -12.17 0.98 -24.57
CA ALA A 2 -11.96 2.32 -24.03
C ALA A 2 -10.46 2.56 -23.80
N THR A 3 -9.93 3.67 -24.28
CA THR A 3 -8.55 4.10 -23.99
C THR A 3 -8.55 4.80 -22.64
N PHE A 4 -8.15 4.10 -21.59
CA PHE A 4 -8.01 4.71 -20.26
C PHE A 4 -6.76 5.58 -20.18
N SER A 5 -6.84 6.67 -19.43
CA SER A 5 -5.66 7.49 -19.13
C SER A 5 -4.65 6.65 -18.33
N PRO A 6 -3.36 6.63 -18.72
CA PRO A 6 -2.32 5.88 -18.01
C PRO A 6 -1.86 6.59 -16.74
N ILE A 7 -2.25 7.87 -16.55
CA ILE A 7 -1.78 8.73 -15.46
C ILE A 7 -2.04 8.10 -14.07
N PRO A 8 -3.27 7.66 -13.74
CA PRO A 8 -3.52 7.07 -12.42
C PRO A 8 -2.72 5.77 -12.22
N GLY A 9 -2.50 5.03 -13.32
CA GLY A 9 -1.54 3.95 -13.45
C GLY A 9 -0.17 4.30 -12.85
N TYR A 10 0.50 5.25 -13.46
CA TYR A 10 1.83 5.67 -13.03
C TYR A 10 1.84 6.32 -11.64
N THR A 11 0.81 7.08 -11.27
CA THR A 11 0.70 7.69 -9.94
C THR A 11 0.65 6.64 -8.84
N LEU A 12 -0.22 5.63 -8.97
CA LEU A 12 -0.36 4.56 -7.98
C LEU A 12 0.92 3.70 -7.91
N GLY A 13 1.48 3.33 -9.07
CA GLY A 13 2.72 2.56 -9.12
C GLY A 13 3.90 3.29 -8.46
N THR A 14 4.02 4.60 -8.68
CA THR A 14 5.03 5.45 -8.04
C THR A 14 4.79 5.55 -6.53
N ALA A 15 3.54 5.70 -6.09
CA ALA A 15 3.19 5.78 -4.68
C ALA A 15 3.57 4.48 -3.92
N PHE A 16 3.20 3.30 -4.45
CA PHE A 16 3.59 2.02 -3.83
C PHE A 16 5.10 1.80 -3.82
N THR A 17 5.79 2.18 -4.92
CA THR A 17 7.26 2.13 -4.99
C THR A 17 7.88 2.99 -3.88
N GLY A 18 7.39 4.23 -3.72
CA GLY A 18 7.84 5.14 -2.67
C GLY A 18 7.59 4.59 -1.26
N LEU A 19 6.41 4.03 -1.00
CA LEU A 19 6.10 3.37 0.27
C LEU A 19 7.02 2.19 0.56
N GLY A 20 7.36 1.39 -0.45
CA GLY A 20 8.32 0.30 -0.34
C GLY A 20 9.72 0.79 0.03
N LEU A 21 10.21 1.82 -0.65
CA LEU A 21 11.51 2.44 -0.33
C LEU A 21 11.54 3.03 1.08
N VAL A 22 10.48 3.73 1.50
CA VAL A 22 10.35 4.25 2.88
C VAL A 22 10.37 3.10 3.89
N GLY A 23 9.69 1.98 3.62
CA GLY A 23 9.73 0.79 4.47
C GLY A 23 11.12 0.19 4.63
N LEU A 24 11.92 0.20 3.56
CA LEU A 24 13.27 -0.38 3.53
C LEU A 24 14.33 0.53 4.17
N PHE A 25 14.28 1.84 3.91
CA PHE A 25 15.34 2.77 4.29
C PHE A 25 14.98 3.65 5.50
N LEU A 26 13.69 3.89 5.75
CA LEU A 26 13.19 4.77 6.81
C LEU A 26 12.16 4.04 7.70
N PRO A 27 12.55 2.93 8.33
CA PRO A 27 11.63 2.02 9.00
C PRO A 27 10.83 2.68 10.14
N ARG A 28 11.45 3.59 10.90
CA ARG A 28 10.76 4.34 11.97
C ARG A 28 9.62 5.21 11.43
N THR A 29 9.87 5.91 10.32
CA THR A 29 8.85 6.70 9.62
C THR A 29 7.76 5.80 9.06
N ALA A 30 8.14 4.64 8.50
CA ALA A 30 7.20 3.70 7.92
C ALA A 30 6.18 3.17 8.94
N TYR A 31 6.58 2.90 10.19
CA TYR A 31 5.64 2.54 11.27
C TYR A 31 4.56 3.61 11.47
N GLU A 32 5.00 4.85 11.65
CA GLU A 32 4.09 5.97 11.87
C GLU A 32 3.17 6.18 10.67
N THR A 33 3.72 6.19 9.46
CA THR A 33 2.93 6.35 8.21
C THR A 33 1.93 5.22 8.05
N PHE A 34 2.33 3.98 8.31
CA PHE A 34 1.44 2.82 8.23
C PHE A 34 0.32 2.87 9.28
N GLY A 35 0.61 3.37 10.47
CA GLY A 35 -0.34 3.52 11.58
C GLY A 35 -0.14 2.51 12.70
N LEU A 36 1.07 1.96 12.85
CA LEU A 36 1.42 1.09 13.96
C LEU A 36 2.43 1.77 14.90
N PRO A 37 2.33 1.53 16.21
CA PRO A 37 3.38 1.94 17.13
C PRO A 37 4.68 1.19 16.79
N LEU A 38 5.83 1.82 17.04
CA LEU A 38 7.11 1.15 16.91
C LEU A 38 7.14 -0.08 17.82
N GLU A 39 7.38 -1.26 17.25
CA GLU A 39 7.54 -2.49 18.02
C GLU A 39 8.76 -2.37 18.93
N LEU A 40 8.53 -2.50 20.25
CA LEU A 40 9.59 -2.60 21.24
C LEU A 40 9.63 -4.06 21.70
N LEU A 41 10.55 -4.84 21.15
CA LEU A 41 10.76 -6.22 21.59
C LEU A 41 11.23 -6.22 23.05
N PRO A 42 10.77 -7.13 23.92
CA PRO A 42 11.26 -7.23 25.29
C PRO A 42 12.77 -7.46 25.28
N GLY A 43 13.56 -6.48 25.75
CA GLY A 43 15.03 -6.53 25.75
C GLY A 43 15.71 -6.03 24.47
N GLN A 44 14.97 -5.65 23.42
CA GLN A 44 15.53 -5.05 22.21
C GLN A 44 14.70 -3.83 21.75
N GLN A 45 15.32 -2.65 21.79
CA GLN A 45 14.81 -1.48 21.07
C GLN A 45 15.11 -1.66 19.57
N GLY A 46 14.35 -2.51 18.88
CA GLY A 46 14.61 -2.93 17.50
C GLY A 46 13.42 -2.73 16.59
N ILE A 47 13.68 -2.41 15.32
CA ILE A 47 12.68 -2.42 14.25
C ILE A 47 12.35 -3.87 13.92
N SER A 48 11.06 -4.21 13.82
CA SER A 48 10.65 -5.57 13.43
C SER A 48 11.13 -5.91 12.02
N PRO A 49 11.76 -7.09 11.82
CA PRO A 49 12.10 -7.58 10.49
C PRO A 49 10.90 -7.61 9.53
N MET A 50 9.68 -7.77 10.05
CA MET A 50 8.45 -7.77 9.25
C MET A 50 8.21 -6.46 8.52
N LEU A 51 8.72 -5.34 9.03
CA LEU A 51 8.61 -4.07 8.35
C LEU A 51 9.39 -4.05 7.03
N TYR A 52 10.59 -4.64 7.00
CA TYR A 52 11.37 -4.74 5.77
C TYR A 52 10.68 -5.65 4.76
N ALA A 53 10.10 -6.77 5.20
CA ALA A 53 9.30 -7.65 4.34
C ALA A 53 8.11 -6.89 3.73
N LYS A 54 7.41 -6.07 4.52
CA LYS A 54 6.34 -5.18 4.06
C LYS A 54 6.86 -4.12 3.08
N GLY A 55 8.07 -3.57 3.30
CA GLY A 55 8.73 -2.67 2.36
C GLY A 55 9.00 -3.32 1.00
N VAL A 56 9.56 -4.54 0.99
CA VAL A 56 9.75 -5.32 -0.25
C VAL A 56 8.42 -5.60 -0.95
N ARG A 57 7.40 -5.99 -0.19
CA ARG A 57 6.03 -6.24 -0.70
C ARG A 57 5.49 -5.02 -1.45
N ASP A 58 5.52 -3.85 -0.81
CA ASP A 58 4.99 -2.62 -1.42
C ASP A 58 5.82 -2.17 -2.63
N LEU A 59 7.15 -2.38 -2.58
CA LEU A 59 8.02 -2.14 -3.72
C LEU A 59 7.66 -3.04 -4.91
N CYS A 60 7.41 -4.33 -4.66
CA CYS A 60 6.95 -5.27 -5.69
C CYS A 60 5.61 -4.84 -6.29
N PHE A 61 4.66 -4.37 -5.47
CA PHE A 61 3.40 -3.82 -5.98
C PHE A 61 3.64 -2.64 -6.92
N GLY A 62 4.44 -1.66 -6.48
CA GLY A 62 4.75 -0.48 -7.27
C GLY A 62 5.42 -0.78 -8.60
N ILE A 63 6.48 -1.58 -8.59
CA ILE A 63 7.21 -1.98 -9.81
C ILE A 63 6.28 -2.75 -10.75
N THR A 64 5.50 -3.71 -10.23
CA THR A 64 4.56 -4.49 -11.05
C THR A 64 3.55 -3.56 -11.72
N TYR A 65 2.99 -2.62 -10.95
CA TYR A 65 2.01 -1.67 -11.45
C TYR A 65 2.58 -0.77 -12.56
N LEU A 66 3.80 -0.26 -12.39
CA LEU A 66 4.51 0.55 -13.40
C LEU A 66 4.78 -0.25 -14.67
N VAL A 67 5.25 -1.49 -14.56
CA VAL A 67 5.56 -2.36 -15.70
C VAL A 67 4.29 -2.72 -16.47
N LEU A 68 3.21 -3.10 -15.79
CA LEU A 68 1.93 -3.43 -16.42
C LEU A 68 1.35 -2.22 -17.17
N GLN A 69 1.41 -1.03 -16.55
CA GLN A 69 0.96 0.20 -17.19
C GLN A 69 1.83 0.57 -18.40
N TYR A 70 3.15 0.43 -18.28
CA TYR A 70 4.10 0.68 -19.38
C TYR A 70 3.87 -0.24 -20.58
N LYS A 71 3.54 -1.51 -20.32
CA LYS A 71 3.17 -2.49 -21.36
C LYS A 71 1.76 -2.29 -21.93
N GLY A 72 1.00 -1.30 -21.46
CA GLY A 72 -0.38 -1.07 -21.88
C GLY A 72 -1.35 -2.18 -21.48
N MET A 73 -0.98 -3.02 -20.49
CA MET A 73 -1.80 -4.14 -20.02
C MET A 73 -2.90 -3.65 -19.09
N ASN A 74 -3.86 -2.91 -19.64
CA ASN A 74 -4.91 -2.25 -18.87
C ASN A 74 -5.68 -3.27 -18.02
N GLU A 75 -6.15 -4.38 -18.56
CA GLU A 75 -6.87 -5.38 -17.76
C GLU A 75 -6.08 -5.88 -16.54
N ALA A 76 -4.79 -6.17 -16.70
CA ALA A 76 -3.93 -6.61 -15.61
C ALA A 76 -3.75 -5.54 -14.53
N VAL A 77 -3.67 -4.26 -14.91
CA VAL A 77 -3.69 -3.14 -13.94
C VAL A 77 -5.01 -3.15 -13.17
N THR A 78 -6.15 -3.54 -13.77
CA THR A 78 -7.48 -3.47 -13.13
C THR A 78 -7.53 -4.52 -12.05
N VAL A 79 -7.18 -5.75 -12.43
CA VAL A 79 -7.14 -6.91 -11.55
C VAL A 79 -6.16 -6.66 -10.40
N LEU A 80 -4.99 -6.08 -10.69
CA LEU A 80 -4.03 -5.74 -9.65
C LEU A 80 -4.57 -4.67 -8.70
N SER A 81 -5.22 -3.60 -9.18
CA SER A 81 -5.87 -2.60 -8.33
C SER A 81 -6.89 -3.22 -7.39
N GLN A 82 -7.71 -4.16 -7.89
CA GLN A 82 -8.71 -4.87 -7.09
C GLN A 82 -8.07 -5.79 -6.04
N ALA A 83 -7.00 -6.50 -6.40
CA ALA A 83 -6.24 -7.28 -5.44
C ALA A 83 -5.62 -6.38 -4.35
N LEU A 84 -5.11 -5.20 -4.71
CA LEU A 84 -4.57 -4.24 -3.76
C LEU A 84 -5.62 -3.63 -2.84
N CYS A 85 -6.90 -3.56 -3.25
CA CYS A 85 -7.99 -3.22 -2.33
C CYS A 85 -8.12 -4.23 -1.19
N LEU A 86 -7.89 -5.53 -1.43
CA LEU A 86 -7.87 -6.55 -0.38
C LEU A 86 -6.68 -6.36 0.58
N VAL A 87 -5.51 -6.00 0.03
CA VAL A 87 -4.34 -5.67 0.84
C VAL A 87 -4.61 -4.47 1.72
N ALA A 88 -5.16 -3.38 1.17
CA ALA A 88 -5.51 -2.18 1.92
C ALA A 88 -6.60 -2.46 2.98
N LEU A 89 -7.52 -3.38 2.71
CA LEU A 89 -8.50 -3.83 3.71
C LEU A 89 -7.80 -4.50 4.90
N GLY A 90 -6.90 -5.44 4.62
CA GLY A 90 -6.09 -6.13 5.62
C GLY A 90 -5.21 -5.17 6.42
N ASP A 91 -4.48 -4.27 5.74
CA ASP A 91 -3.63 -3.26 6.36
C ASP A 91 -4.46 -2.34 7.28
N GLY A 92 -5.65 -1.91 6.84
CA GLY A 92 -6.58 -1.12 7.67
C GLY A 92 -7.09 -1.89 8.90
N LEU A 93 -7.42 -3.17 8.75
CA LEU A 93 -7.82 -4.04 9.88
C LEU A 93 -6.68 -4.22 10.89
N ILE A 94 -5.44 -4.41 10.43
CA ILE A 94 -4.24 -4.50 11.28
C ILE A 94 -4.05 -3.19 12.05
N VAL A 95 -4.17 -2.04 11.40
CA VAL A 95 -4.03 -0.72 12.06
C VAL A 95 -5.15 -0.47 13.05
N TRP A 96 -6.38 -0.86 12.73
CA TRP A 96 -7.52 -0.70 13.63
C TRP A 96 -7.33 -1.50 14.92
N THR A 97 -6.81 -2.72 14.80
CA THR A 97 -6.62 -3.67 15.91
C THR A 97 -5.37 -3.38 16.74
N TYR A 98 -4.24 -3.07 16.08
CA TYR A 98 -2.92 -2.97 16.73
C TYR A 98 -2.33 -1.55 16.76
N GLY A 99 -2.96 -0.54 16.14
CA GLY A 99 -2.47 0.85 16.13
C GLY A 99 -2.60 1.58 17.47
N GLY A 100 -3.19 0.96 18.49
CA GLY A 100 -3.43 1.58 19.79
C GLY A 100 -4.35 2.79 19.73
N ARG A 101 -4.39 3.60 20.80
CA ARG A 101 -5.35 4.72 20.91
C ARG A 101 -5.11 5.85 19.91
N LYS A 102 -3.85 6.16 19.60
CA LYS A 102 -3.47 7.31 18.76
C LYS A 102 -3.48 7.00 17.26
N LEU A 103 -2.98 5.82 16.85
CA LEU A 103 -2.74 5.55 15.43
C LEU A 103 -3.85 4.75 14.75
N LYS A 104 -4.74 4.09 15.49
CA LYS A 104 -5.85 3.32 14.89
C LYS A 104 -6.75 4.11 13.94
N VAL A 105 -6.84 5.43 14.12
CA VAL A 105 -7.62 6.33 13.23
C VAL A 105 -7.04 6.33 11.81
N LYS A 106 -5.75 6.01 11.63
CA LYS A 106 -5.14 5.86 10.30
C LYS A 106 -5.72 4.69 9.50
N ALA A 107 -6.43 3.74 10.14
CA ALA A 107 -7.18 2.69 9.44
C ALA A 107 -8.19 3.29 8.44
N PHE A 108 -8.82 4.42 8.79
CA PHE A 108 -9.73 5.11 7.87
C PHE A 108 -9.04 5.60 6.60
N GLY A 109 -7.76 5.98 6.67
CA GLY A 109 -6.98 6.35 5.49
C GLY A 109 -6.81 5.18 4.52
N HIS A 110 -6.53 3.98 5.05
CA HIS A 110 -6.46 2.74 4.25
C HIS A 110 -7.81 2.44 3.59
N TRP A 111 -8.90 2.47 4.34
CA TRP A 111 -10.23 2.17 3.81
C TRP A 111 -10.77 3.23 2.85
N PHE A 112 -10.46 4.51 3.09
CA PHE A 112 -10.78 5.57 2.13
C PHE A 112 -10.00 5.37 0.82
N GLY A 113 -8.75 4.93 0.90
CA GLY A 113 -7.96 4.50 -0.25
C GLY A 113 -8.64 3.37 -1.05
N ILE A 114 -9.24 2.39 -0.36
CA ILE A 114 -10.04 1.33 -1.01
C ILE A 114 -11.21 1.91 -1.78
N LEU A 115 -11.95 2.86 -1.20
CA LEU A 115 -13.10 3.45 -1.89
C LEU A 115 -12.65 4.15 -3.18
N GLY A 116 -11.58 4.93 -3.12
CA GLY A 116 -11.03 5.61 -4.30
C GLY A 116 -10.50 4.64 -5.36
N LEU A 117 -9.64 3.70 -4.95
CA LEU A 117 -9.03 2.72 -5.86
C LEU A 117 -10.05 1.71 -6.40
N GLY A 118 -10.97 1.25 -5.56
CA GLY A 118 -12.04 0.32 -5.89
C GLY A 118 -13.06 0.93 -6.84
N PHE A 119 -13.49 2.17 -6.58
CA PHE A 119 -14.37 2.91 -7.49
C PHE A 119 -13.69 3.10 -8.86
N TRP A 120 -12.46 3.62 -8.87
CA TRP A 120 -11.73 3.86 -10.11
C TRP A 120 -11.46 2.56 -10.89
N SER A 121 -11.10 1.47 -10.21
CA SER A 121 -10.85 0.17 -10.84
C SER A 121 -12.12 -0.53 -11.35
N THR A 122 -13.28 -0.33 -10.70
CA THR A 122 -14.56 -0.89 -11.17
C THR A 122 -15.12 -0.08 -12.34
N TRP A 123 -14.95 1.25 -12.33
CA TRP A 123 -15.38 2.13 -13.43
C TRP A 123 -14.70 1.82 -14.79
N ARG A 124 -13.52 1.21 -14.75
CA ARG A 124 -12.71 0.86 -15.92
C ARG A 124 -12.85 -0.60 -16.39
N MET A 125 -13.80 -1.34 -15.80
CA MET A 125 -14.16 -2.69 -16.25
C MET A 125 -15.04 -2.65 -17.50
#